data_AF-A0A5B1B7A7-F1
#
_entry.id   AF-A0A5B1B7A7-F1
#
_cell.length_a   1.000
_cell.length_b   1.000
_cell.length_c   1.000
_cell.angle_alpha   90.00
_cell.angle_beta   90.00
_cell.angle_gamma   90.00
#
_symmetry.space_group_name_H-M   'P 1'
#
loop_
_entity.id
_entity.type
_entity.pdbx_description
1 polymer ?
#
loop_
_entity_poly.entity_id
_entity_poly.type
_entity_poly.pdbx_seq_one_letter_code
_entity_poly.pdbx_strand_id
1 'polypeptide(L)'
;WSLVSTRSLFEHRAVVVGADRARILDELAGVAAGEPGAGVVVGRARPVGKTVFVFPGQGSQWAGMGVELLDTSTVFAEKMRRCDKALAEYVAWSLIDVVRRAPGAPDLDRVDVVQPVLWAIMVSLAELWRSAGVIPDAVIGHSQGEIAAACVAGALSLQDAARVVALRSRLVTQLSGAGGMASIACGLSRAQELVAASGDRLNIAAINGNSSIVVSGDMDALNELIQRCAADQVRARRIDVDYASHSGHVETIRAELLRLLASITPRSSSLAFISTVTGELMDTAGLDAAYWYKSIRQTVQFEQAVHTAFDHGYQVFVESSPHPVLVASIEETLANQEHSNDATVVPTLGRDDGALQRFWLSAGQAHVAGVQVDWAAVIGGGRQVALPTYGFVRRRFWLSEFDAAGGDVRRLGLAGAEHGLLGAVVQRPDSGEVVLTGHLSTAAQPWLADHAVSGVVLFPGAGFVELAVRAGDAVGCGVVEELTLSAPLVVPPLGAVQVQLVVGAPDTTGRRTLSMYSRPAQSVSGWTWHAEGLLGVGVVAAAADLSRWPPAGATP
;
A
#
# COMPACT_ATOMS: atom_id res chain seq x y z
N TRP A 1 -17.55 12.88 11.15
CA TRP A 1 -16.73 14.08 11.43
C TRP A 1 -15.51 13.77 12.30
N SER A 2 -15.62 13.51 13.61
CA SER A 2 -14.43 13.32 14.47
C SER A 2 -13.39 12.33 13.94
N LEU A 3 -13.82 11.17 13.44
CA LEU A 3 -12.90 10.15 12.91
C LEU A 3 -12.01 10.66 11.77
N VAL A 4 -12.52 11.56 10.93
CA VAL A 4 -11.76 12.06 9.77
C VAL A 4 -11.03 13.38 10.07
N SER A 5 -11.51 14.17 11.02
CA SER A 5 -10.97 15.50 11.31
C SER A 5 -9.98 15.54 12.48
N THR A 6 -9.95 14.52 13.35
CA THR A 6 -9.14 14.56 14.59
C THR A 6 -8.23 13.35 14.77
N ARG A 7 -8.14 12.44 13.79
CA ARG A 7 -7.33 11.22 13.89
C ARG A 7 -6.18 11.24 12.92
N SER A 8 -5.05 10.68 13.37
CA SER A 8 -3.95 10.30 12.50
C SER A 8 -4.39 9.19 11.56
N LEU A 9 -3.92 9.25 10.32
CA LEU A 9 -4.09 8.19 9.33
C LEU A 9 -2.95 7.17 9.46
N PHE A 10 -3.30 5.90 9.52
CA PHE A 10 -2.35 4.77 9.53
C PHE A 10 -2.39 4.02 8.19
N GLU A 11 -1.49 3.06 8.01
CA GLU A 11 -1.43 2.22 6.80
C GLU A 11 -2.64 1.29 6.69
N HIS A 12 -2.99 0.58 7.76
CA HIS A 12 -4.17 -0.29 7.76
C HIS A 12 -5.43 0.55 7.96
N ARG A 13 -6.31 0.55 6.96
CA ARG A 13 -7.50 1.41 6.91
C ARG A 13 -8.75 0.58 6.68
N ALA A 14 -9.84 1.04 7.27
CA ALA A 14 -11.18 0.54 7.03
C ALA A 14 -12.13 1.73 6.87
N VAL A 15 -12.99 1.68 5.87
CA VAL A 15 -14.09 2.63 5.64
C VAL A 15 -15.39 1.85 5.75
N VAL A 16 -16.30 2.34 6.59
CA VAL A 16 -17.62 1.74 6.81
C VAL A 16 -18.68 2.73 6.36
N VAL A 17 -19.52 2.31 5.42
CA VAL A 17 -20.61 3.11 4.85
C VAL A 17 -21.94 2.53 5.31
N GLY A 18 -22.73 3.33 6.03
CA GLY A 18 -24.04 2.93 6.51
C GLY A 18 -24.97 4.13 6.65
N ALA A 19 -26.27 3.91 6.39
CA ALA A 19 -27.29 4.95 6.47
C ALA A 19 -27.68 5.28 7.92
N ASP A 20 -27.48 4.34 8.84
CA ASP A 20 -27.86 4.47 10.25
C ASP A 20 -26.86 3.76 11.19
N ARG A 21 -27.07 3.98 12.49
CA ARG A 21 -26.22 3.45 13.55
C ARG A 21 -26.24 1.92 13.62
N ALA A 22 -27.38 1.27 13.40
CA ALA A 22 -27.50 -0.18 13.52
C ALA A 22 -26.64 -0.84 12.42
N ARG A 23 -26.81 -0.40 11.18
CA ARG A 23 -26.02 -0.87 10.05
C ARG A 23 -24.53 -0.64 10.23
N ILE A 24 -24.12 0.54 10.71
CA ILE A 24 -22.69 0.82 10.98
C ILE A 24 -22.13 -0.12 12.05
N LEU A 25 -22.88 -0.45 13.10
CA LEU A 25 -22.43 -1.36 14.15
C LEU A 25 -22.28 -2.80 13.65
N ASP A 26 -23.23 -3.28 12.84
CA ASP A 26 -23.20 -4.62 12.26
C ASP A 26 -21.98 -4.77 11.33
N GLU A 27 -21.74 -3.79 10.45
CA GLU A 27 -20.59 -3.77 9.55
C GLU A 27 -19.25 -3.67 10.30
N LEU A 28 -19.19 -2.90 11.40
CA LEU A 28 -18.02 -2.84 12.28
C LEU A 28 -17.74 -4.16 13.00
N ALA A 29 -18.79 -4.91 13.36
CA ALA A 29 -18.63 -6.25 13.94
C ALA A 29 -17.99 -7.21 12.93
N GLY A 30 -18.39 -7.12 11.65
CA GLY A 30 -17.74 -7.87 10.56
C GLY A 30 -16.25 -7.53 10.43
N VAL A 31 -15.88 -6.25 10.47
CA VAL A 31 -14.46 -5.82 10.50
C VAL A 31 -13.70 -6.46 11.67
N ALA A 32 -14.29 -6.43 12.87
CA ALA A 32 -13.65 -7.00 14.06
C ALA A 32 -13.49 -8.53 13.99
N ALA A 33 -14.41 -9.22 13.31
CA ALA A 33 -14.35 -10.66 13.06
C ALA A 33 -13.39 -11.05 11.91
N GLY A 34 -12.89 -10.09 11.12
CA GLY A 34 -12.13 -10.37 9.90
C GLY A 34 -13.00 -10.78 8.71
N GLU A 35 -14.31 -10.55 8.80
CA GLU A 35 -15.33 -10.87 7.80
C GLU A 35 -16.10 -9.59 7.41
N PRO A 36 -15.46 -8.65 6.69
CA PRO A 36 -16.10 -7.38 6.32
C PRO A 36 -17.32 -7.62 5.42
N GLY A 37 -18.42 -6.94 5.71
CA GLY A 37 -19.64 -6.99 4.91
C GLY A 37 -19.59 -6.06 3.68
N ALA A 38 -20.70 -6.01 2.94
CA ALA A 38 -20.78 -5.25 1.69
C ALA A 38 -20.68 -3.72 1.87
N GLY A 39 -20.98 -3.21 3.07
CA GLY A 39 -20.83 -1.80 3.42
C GLY A 39 -19.42 -1.41 3.85
N VAL A 40 -18.44 -2.30 3.74
CA VAL A 40 -17.09 -2.11 4.27
C VAL A 40 -16.04 -2.22 3.18
N VAL A 41 -15.07 -1.32 3.24
CA VAL A 41 -13.83 -1.44 2.48
C VAL A 41 -12.65 -1.47 3.44
N VAL A 42 -11.85 -2.53 3.36
CA VAL A 42 -10.61 -2.69 4.13
C VAL A 42 -9.42 -2.72 3.18
N GLY A 43 -8.30 -2.15 3.62
CA GLY A 43 -7.09 -2.17 2.81
C GLY A 43 -5.87 -1.67 3.56
N ARG A 44 -4.76 -1.66 2.84
CA ARG A 44 -3.49 -1.13 3.34
C ARG A 44 -3.00 -0.04 2.40
N ALA A 45 -2.91 1.17 2.93
CA ALA A 45 -2.46 2.32 2.20
C ALA A 45 -0.97 2.20 1.88
N ARG A 46 -0.64 2.56 0.65
CA ARG A 46 0.72 2.65 0.13
C ARG A 46 0.94 4.06 -0.43
N PRO A 47 2.19 4.49 -0.65
CA PRO A 47 2.46 5.59 -1.55
C PRO A 47 1.81 5.29 -2.91
N VAL A 48 1.03 6.23 -3.42
CA VAL A 48 0.39 6.12 -4.74
C VAL A 48 0.94 7.21 -5.64
N GLY A 49 1.11 6.89 -6.91
CA GLY A 49 1.48 7.83 -7.96
C GLY A 49 0.33 8.75 -8.36
N LYS A 50 0.42 9.29 -9.58
CA LYS A 50 -0.55 10.23 -10.13
C LYS A 50 -1.89 9.55 -10.42
N THR A 51 -2.95 10.35 -10.42
CA THR A 51 -4.32 9.88 -10.69
C THR A 51 -4.72 10.15 -12.13
N VAL A 52 -5.30 9.14 -12.79
CA VAL A 52 -5.90 9.26 -14.12
C VAL A 52 -7.39 8.94 -14.04
N PHE A 53 -8.23 9.82 -14.60
CA PHE A 53 -9.64 9.52 -14.78
C PHE A 53 -9.86 8.85 -16.12
N VAL A 54 -10.53 7.71 -16.10
CA VAL A 54 -10.82 6.89 -17.27
C VAL A 54 -12.30 6.95 -17.58
N PHE A 55 -12.64 7.21 -18.83
CA PHE A 55 -14.02 7.39 -19.29
C PHE A 55 -14.36 6.32 -20.34
N PRO A 56 -15.25 5.36 -20.04
CA PRO A 56 -15.62 4.33 -21.01
C PRO A 56 -16.45 4.88 -22.18
N GLY A 57 -16.47 4.08 -23.25
CA GLY A 57 -17.39 4.27 -24.36
C GLY A 57 -18.82 3.82 -24.03
N GLN A 58 -19.54 3.38 -25.07
CA GLN A 58 -20.86 2.76 -24.89
C GLN A 58 -20.72 1.35 -24.30
N GLY A 59 -21.64 0.96 -23.42
CA GLY A 59 -21.70 -0.36 -22.76
C GLY A 59 -21.92 -0.29 -21.25
N SER A 60 -21.60 0.85 -20.62
CA SER A 60 -21.81 1.07 -19.18
C SER A 60 -23.24 1.48 -18.82
N GLN A 61 -24.11 1.75 -19.81
CA GLN A 61 -25.48 2.19 -19.57
C GLN A 61 -26.36 1.11 -18.90
N TRP A 62 -27.28 1.57 -18.07
CA TRP A 62 -28.35 0.76 -17.50
C TRP A 62 -29.54 1.65 -17.09
N ALA A 63 -30.73 1.06 -17.02
CA ALA A 63 -31.95 1.81 -16.76
C ALA A 63 -32.00 2.30 -15.30
N GLY A 64 -32.13 3.62 -15.09
CA GLY A 64 -32.10 4.22 -13.75
C GLY A 64 -30.72 4.71 -13.30
N MET A 65 -29.69 4.56 -14.13
CA MET A 65 -28.36 5.10 -13.82
C MET A 65 -28.42 6.60 -13.51
N GLY A 66 -27.81 7.01 -12.39
CA GLY A 66 -27.73 8.41 -11.97
C GLY A 66 -29.00 8.99 -11.36
N VAL A 67 -30.15 8.29 -11.35
CA VAL A 67 -31.40 8.80 -10.74
C VAL A 67 -31.22 9.09 -9.26
N GLU A 68 -30.69 8.13 -8.50
CA GLU A 68 -30.49 8.32 -7.06
C GLU A 68 -29.50 9.44 -6.76
N LEU A 69 -28.45 9.61 -7.57
CA LEU A 69 -27.50 10.71 -7.41
C LEU A 69 -28.10 12.08 -7.74
N LEU A 70 -29.05 12.17 -8.68
CA LEU A 70 -29.79 13.41 -8.92
C LEU A 70 -30.56 13.87 -7.68
N ASP A 71 -31.01 12.92 -6.85
CA ASP A 71 -31.82 13.17 -5.67
C ASP A 71 -30.96 13.34 -4.39
N THR A 72 -29.79 12.72 -4.33
CA THR A 72 -28.96 12.64 -3.10
C THR A 72 -27.66 13.43 -3.16
N SER A 73 -27.15 13.79 -4.34
CA SER A 73 -25.91 14.54 -4.50
C SER A 73 -26.14 15.87 -5.22
N THR A 74 -25.99 16.97 -4.48
CA THR A 74 -26.16 18.33 -5.01
C THR A 74 -25.14 18.63 -6.12
N VAL A 75 -23.88 18.24 -5.94
CA VAL A 75 -22.79 18.43 -6.91
C VAL A 75 -23.10 17.70 -8.22
N PHE A 76 -23.49 16.43 -8.14
CA PHE A 76 -23.85 15.64 -9.31
C PHE A 76 -25.07 16.24 -10.03
N ALA A 77 -26.12 16.57 -9.28
CA ALA A 77 -27.35 17.13 -9.83
C ALA A 77 -27.13 18.49 -10.51
N GLU A 78 -26.29 19.36 -9.93
CA GLU A 78 -25.92 20.63 -10.54
C GLU A 78 -25.16 20.45 -11.85
N LYS A 79 -24.19 19.53 -11.88
CA LYS A 79 -23.43 19.26 -13.10
C LYS A 79 -24.31 18.65 -14.19
N MET A 80 -25.20 17.72 -13.84
CA MET A 80 -26.20 17.16 -14.75
C MET A 80 -27.11 18.23 -15.35
N ARG A 81 -27.59 19.20 -14.55
CA ARG A 81 -28.39 20.32 -15.05
C ARG A 81 -27.62 21.23 -16.00
N ARG A 82 -26.31 21.43 -15.77
CA ARG A 82 -25.45 22.19 -16.69
C ARG A 82 -25.26 21.43 -18.01
N CYS A 83 -25.09 20.12 -17.95
CA CYS A 83 -25.02 19.26 -19.14
C CYS A 83 -26.34 19.27 -19.93
N ASP A 84 -27.48 19.16 -19.24
CA ASP A 84 -28.83 19.26 -19.85
C ASP A 84 -28.99 20.58 -20.61
N LYS A 85 -28.65 21.71 -19.97
CA LYS A 85 -28.68 23.03 -20.61
C LYS A 85 -27.76 23.11 -21.83
N ALA A 86 -26.58 22.51 -21.78
CA ALA A 86 -25.63 22.52 -22.90
C ALA A 86 -26.10 21.63 -24.07
N LEU A 87 -26.78 20.52 -23.77
CA LEU A 87 -27.34 19.63 -24.79
C LEU A 87 -28.60 20.18 -25.46
N ALA A 88 -29.38 21.01 -24.76
CA ALA A 88 -30.67 21.53 -25.23
C ALA A 88 -30.62 22.28 -26.59
N GLU A 89 -29.45 22.74 -27.04
CA GLU A 89 -29.27 23.33 -28.37
C GLU A 89 -29.27 22.27 -29.49
N TYR A 90 -28.93 21.02 -29.18
CA TYR A 90 -28.63 19.96 -30.15
C TYR A 90 -29.61 18.79 -30.10
N VAL A 91 -30.43 18.69 -29.05
CA VAL A 91 -31.39 17.61 -28.86
C VAL A 91 -32.80 18.15 -28.61
N ALA A 92 -33.82 17.34 -28.91
CA ALA A 92 -35.24 17.70 -28.73
C ALA A 92 -35.86 17.11 -27.45
N TRP A 93 -35.03 16.56 -26.56
CA TRP A 93 -35.44 15.87 -25.33
C TRP A 93 -34.67 16.44 -24.12
N SER A 94 -35.19 16.27 -22.90
CA SER A 94 -34.45 16.63 -21.67
C SER A 94 -33.62 15.46 -21.18
N LEU A 95 -32.36 15.73 -20.85
CA LEU A 95 -31.44 14.75 -20.25
C LEU A 95 -31.99 14.22 -18.94
N ILE A 96 -32.57 15.08 -18.12
CA ILE A 96 -33.11 14.70 -16.81
C ILE A 96 -34.32 13.78 -16.98
N ASP A 97 -35.19 14.08 -17.95
CA ASP A 97 -36.36 13.25 -18.25
C ASP A 97 -35.96 11.87 -18.78
N VAL A 98 -34.94 11.79 -19.65
CA VAL A 98 -34.39 10.52 -20.13
C VAL A 98 -33.82 9.69 -18.97
N VAL A 99 -33.00 10.29 -18.12
CA VAL A 99 -32.43 9.60 -16.95
C VAL A 99 -33.52 9.08 -16.01
N ARG A 100 -34.56 9.89 -15.77
CA ARG A 100 -35.70 9.52 -14.93
C ARG A 100 -36.70 8.58 -15.62
N ARG A 101 -36.53 8.31 -16.92
CA ARG A 101 -37.49 7.57 -17.75
C ARG A 101 -38.90 8.17 -17.67
N ALA A 102 -38.98 9.50 -17.73
CA ALA A 102 -40.26 10.21 -17.72
C ALA A 102 -41.10 9.83 -18.95
N PRO A 103 -42.44 9.80 -18.85
CA PRO A 103 -43.31 9.52 -19.99
C PRO A 103 -43.00 10.44 -21.18
N GLY A 104 -42.77 9.85 -22.36
CA GLY A 104 -42.44 10.58 -23.59
C GLY A 104 -40.96 10.87 -23.80
N ALA A 105 -40.09 10.58 -22.83
CA ALA A 105 -38.65 10.61 -23.04
C ALA A 105 -38.21 9.44 -23.95
N PRO A 106 -37.22 9.64 -24.84
CA PRO A 106 -36.72 8.56 -25.69
C PRO A 106 -35.91 7.52 -24.90
N ASP A 107 -35.89 6.29 -25.41
CA ASP A 107 -35.17 5.17 -24.79
C ASP A 107 -33.64 5.25 -24.95
N LEU A 108 -32.95 4.63 -23.99
CA LEU A 108 -31.49 4.49 -23.97
C LEU A 108 -30.94 3.51 -25.02
N ASP A 109 -31.78 2.80 -25.77
CA ASP A 109 -31.32 1.92 -26.85
C ASP A 109 -30.92 2.71 -28.10
N ARG A 110 -31.34 3.98 -28.17
CA ARG A 110 -30.96 4.90 -29.26
C ARG A 110 -29.56 5.46 -29.04
N VAL A 111 -28.68 5.27 -30.02
CA VAL A 111 -27.30 5.76 -29.98
C VAL A 111 -27.22 7.29 -29.82
N ASP A 112 -28.12 8.04 -30.46
CA ASP A 112 -28.20 9.50 -30.37
C ASP A 112 -28.75 10.02 -29.03
N VAL A 113 -29.18 9.11 -28.16
CA VAL A 113 -29.64 9.40 -26.79
C VAL A 113 -28.61 8.91 -25.78
N VAL A 114 -28.22 7.64 -25.85
CA VAL A 114 -27.33 7.01 -24.87
C VAL A 114 -25.95 7.65 -24.82
N GLN A 115 -25.41 8.07 -25.96
CA GLN A 115 -24.09 8.67 -26.04
C GLN A 115 -24.02 10.02 -25.28
N PRO A 116 -24.92 10.99 -25.56
CA PRO A 116 -25.05 12.21 -24.75
C PRO A 116 -25.36 11.97 -23.27
N VAL A 117 -26.23 11.00 -22.94
CA VAL A 117 -26.57 10.69 -21.54
C VAL A 117 -25.34 10.16 -20.79
N LEU A 118 -24.62 9.20 -21.37
CA LEU A 118 -23.39 8.67 -20.79
C LEU A 118 -22.34 9.77 -20.61
N TRP A 119 -22.13 10.63 -21.61
CA TRP A 119 -21.24 11.78 -21.49
C TRP A 119 -21.61 12.66 -20.28
N ALA A 120 -22.88 13.02 -20.13
CA ALA A 120 -23.32 13.87 -19.04
C ALA A 120 -23.14 13.23 -17.66
N ILE A 121 -23.43 11.93 -17.52
CA ILE A 121 -23.20 11.17 -16.29
C ILE A 121 -21.72 11.11 -15.98
N MET A 122 -20.88 10.73 -16.94
CA MET A 122 -19.43 10.61 -16.77
C MET A 122 -18.79 11.94 -16.33
N VAL A 123 -19.18 13.05 -16.96
CA VAL A 123 -18.73 14.41 -16.61
C VAL A 123 -19.23 14.83 -15.22
N SER A 124 -20.42 14.39 -14.81
CA SER A 124 -20.99 14.69 -13.50
C SER A 124 -20.39 13.85 -12.37
N LEU A 125 -20.02 12.60 -12.65
CA LEU A 125 -19.27 11.73 -11.74
C LEU A 125 -17.84 12.26 -11.52
N ALA A 126 -17.19 12.76 -12.57
CA ALA A 126 -15.87 13.39 -12.44
C ALA A 126 -15.93 14.63 -11.52
N GLU A 127 -17.00 15.43 -11.59
CA GLU A 127 -17.22 16.55 -10.68
C GLU A 127 -17.46 16.08 -9.23
N LEU A 128 -18.20 14.98 -9.06
CA LEU A 128 -18.42 14.38 -7.75
C LEU A 128 -17.12 13.90 -7.10
N TRP A 129 -16.24 13.23 -7.86
CA TRP A 129 -14.89 12.87 -7.39
C TRP A 129 -14.05 14.08 -7.00
N ARG A 130 -14.04 15.14 -7.83
CA ARG A 130 -13.34 16.39 -7.53
C ARG A 130 -13.84 17.03 -6.24
N SER A 131 -15.15 16.99 -5.98
CA SER A 131 -15.72 17.50 -4.73
C SER A 131 -15.30 16.70 -3.48
N ALA A 132 -14.87 15.46 -3.68
CA ALA A 132 -14.27 14.62 -2.64
C ALA A 132 -12.74 14.75 -2.56
N GLY A 133 -12.15 15.75 -3.22
CA GLY A 133 -10.71 16.02 -3.22
C GLY A 133 -9.89 15.08 -4.11
N VAL A 134 -10.52 14.12 -4.80
CA VAL A 134 -9.85 13.25 -5.77
C VAL A 134 -9.86 13.96 -7.12
N ILE A 135 -8.71 14.51 -7.50
CA ILE A 135 -8.53 15.27 -8.74
C ILE A 135 -7.62 14.48 -9.70
N PRO A 136 -7.95 14.43 -11.01
CA PRO A 136 -7.09 13.78 -11.99
C PRO A 136 -5.87 14.65 -12.30
N ASP A 137 -4.73 14.00 -12.52
CA ASP A 137 -3.53 14.55 -13.17
C ASP A 137 -3.57 14.28 -14.69
N ALA A 138 -4.26 13.22 -15.11
CA ALA A 138 -4.49 12.86 -16.50
C ALA A 138 -5.92 12.37 -16.78
N VAL A 139 -6.30 12.35 -18.05
CA VAL A 139 -7.52 11.71 -18.52
C VAL A 139 -7.26 10.75 -19.68
N ILE A 140 -8.01 9.66 -19.71
CA ILE A 140 -8.10 8.71 -20.82
C ILE A 140 -9.58 8.51 -21.14
N GLY A 141 -9.96 8.56 -22.41
CA GLY A 141 -11.31 8.19 -22.83
C GLY A 141 -11.28 7.05 -23.82
N HIS A 142 -12.22 6.11 -23.73
CA HIS A 142 -12.36 5.00 -24.67
C HIS A 142 -13.44 5.34 -25.71
N SER A 143 -13.08 5.42 -26.98
CA SER A 143 -14.00 5.80 -28.06
C SER A 143 -14.75 7.10 -27.72
N GLN A 144 -16.09 7.08 -27.65
CA GLN A 144 -16.86 8.28 -27.28
C GLN A 144 -16.52 8.85 -25.89
N GLY A 145 -15.94 8.04 -25.00
CA GLY A 145 -15.49 8.47 -23.68
C GLY A 145 -14.42 9.57 -23.77
N GLU A 146 -13.70 9.69 -24.89
CA GLU A 146 -12.77 10.80 -25.14
C GLU A 146 -13.45 12.17 -25.10
N ILE A 147 -14.75 12.24 -25.42
CA ILE A 147 -15.51 13.50 -25.37
C ILE A 147 -15.72 13.93 -23.91
N ALA A 148 -15.95 12.98 -23.01
CA ALA A 148 -16.03 13.25 -21.57
C ALA A 148 -14.63 13.61 -21.02
N ALA A 149 -13.59 12.88 -21.42
CA ALA A 149 -12.21 13.18 -21.07
C ALA A 149 -11.82 14.61 -21.48
N ALA A 150 -12.12 15.02 -22.71
CA ALA A 150 -11.83 16.35 -23.25
C ALA A 150 -12.58 17.45 -22.50
N CYS A 151 -13.83 17.20 -22.13
CA CYS A 151 -14.62 18.12 -21.31
C CYS A 151 -14.06 18.25 -19.88
N VAL A 152 -13.70 17.14 -19.25
CA VAL A 152 -13.16 17.11 -17.88
C VAL A 152 -11.77 17.74 -17.82
N ALA A 153 -10.95 17.53 -18.85
CA ALA A 153 -9.68 18.21 -19.03
C ALA A 153 -9.83 19.73 -19.27
N GLY A 154 -11.02 20.23 -19.59
CA GLY A 154 -11.22 21.63 -19.99
C GLY A 154 -10.70 21.97 -21.39
N ALA A 155 -10.26 20.94 -22.13
CA ALA A 155 -9.82 21.06 -23.51
C ALA A 155 -10.95 21.48 -24.44
N LEU A 156 -12.15 20.96 -24.20
CA LEU A 156 -13.40 21.47 -24.77
C LEU A 156 -14.20 22.20 -23.69
N SER A 157 -14.88 23.28 -24.09
CA SER A 157 -15.93 23.86 -23.26
C SER A 157 -17.08 22.85 -23.08
N LEU A 158 -17.93 23.06 -22.06
CA LEU A 158 -19.09 22.21 -21.85
C LEU A 158 -20.03 22.23 -23.09
N GLN A 159 -20.15 23.40 -23.73
CA GLN A 159 -20.94 23.61 -24.94
C GLN A 159 -20.34 22.88 -26.15
N ASP A 160 -19.02 22.99 -26.36
CA ASP A 160 -18.36 22.29 -27.46
C ASP A 160 -18.41 20.78 -27.28
N ALA A 161 -18.20 20.27 -26.06
CA ALA A 161 -18.30 18.85 -25.78
C ALA A 161 -19.74 18.34 -25.97
N ALA A 162 -20.76 19.09 -25.52
CA ALA A 162 -22.17 18.79 -25.79
C ALA A 162 -22.48 18.75 -27.29
N ARG A 163 -21.93 19.70 -28.06
CA ARG A 163 -22.04 19.74 -29.51
C ARG A 163 -21.41 18.50 -30.16
N VAL A 164 -20.18 18.15 -29.77
CA VAL A 164 -19.47 16.98 -30.30
C VAL A 164 -20.28 15.72 -30.03
N VAL A 165 -20.69 15.46 -28.78
CA VAL A 165 -21.40 14.21 -28.45
C VAL A 165 -22.77 14.12 -29.11
N ALA A 166 -23.54 15.21 -29.13
CA ALA A 166 -24.89 15.20 -29.70
C ALA A 166 -24.86 15.08 -31.24
N LEU A 167 -24.03 15.87 -31.92
CA LEU A 167 -23.99 15.86 -33.38
C LEU A 167 -23.30 14.60 -33.94
N ARG A 168 -22.24 14.11 -33.28
CA ARG A 168 -21.58 12.86 -33.66
C ARG A 168 -22.53 11.67 -33.51
N SER A 169 -23.17 11.51 -32.35
CA SER A 169 -24.08 10.39 -32.12
C SER A 169 -25.30 10.42 -33.04
N ARG A 170 -25.84 11.61 -33.34
CA ARG A 170 -26.89 11.79 -34.36
C ARG A 170 -26.44 11.38 -35.77
N LEU A 171 -25.19 11.64 -36.16
CA LEU A 171 -24.70 11.16 -37.45
C LEU A 171 -24.51 9.65 -37.48
N VAL A 172 -24.12 9.05 -36.36
CA VAL A 172 -23.96 7.59 -36.24
C VAL A 172 -25.27 6.85 -36.53
N THR A 173 -26.44 7.44 -36.26
CA THR A 173 -27.73 6.81 -36.61
C THR A 173 -27.89 6.56 -38.12
N GLN A 174 -27.14 7.27 -38.98
CA GLN A 174 -27.14 7.01 -40.43
C GLN A 174 -26.40 5.71 -40.80
N LEU A 175 -25.59 5.18 -39.87
CA LEU A 175 -24.85 3.93 -40.01
C LEU A 175 -25.58 2.74 -39.38
N SER A 176 -26.68 2.99 -38.65
CA SER A 176 -27.50 1.93 -38.03
C SER A 176 -28.05 0.97 -39.08
N GLY A 177 -27.92 -0.32 -38.79
CA GLY A 177 -28.27 -1.42 -39.69
C GLY A 177 -27.21 -1.76 -40.74
N ALA A 178 -26.17 -0.94 -40.92
CA ALA A 178 -25.15 -1.17 -41.95
C ALA A 178 -24.01 -2.11 -41.49
N GLY A 179 -23.88 -2.38 -40.19
CA GLY A 179 -22.80 -3.21 -39.66
C GLY A 179 -22.99 -3.57 -38.20
N GLY A 180 -21.95 -4.08 -37.56
CA GLY A 180 -21.97 -4.35 -36.12
C GLY A 180 -20.57 -4.44 -35.52
N MET A 181 -20.51 -4.94 -34.28
CA MET A 181 -19.25 -5.12 -33.55
C MET A 181 -19.27 -6.43 -32.75
N ALA A 182 -18.10 -7.04 -32.56
CA ALA A 182 -17.91 -8.23 -31.73
C ALA A 182 -16.63 -8.13 -30.90
N SER A 183 -16.71 -8.53 -29.64
CA SER A 183 -15.56 -8.73 -28.75
C SER A 183 -15.01 -10.14 -28.93
N ILE A 184 -13.68 -10.26 -28.99
CA ILE A 184 -12.94 -11.50 -29.19
C ILE A 184 -11.90 -11.62 -28.07
N ALA A 185 -11.91 -12.75 -27.37
CA ALA A 185 -11.02 -13.04 -26.26
C ALA A 185 -9.68 -13.62 -26.76
N CYS A 186 -8.90 -12.82 -27.48
CA CYS A 186 -7.55 -13.17 -27.94
C CYS A 186 -6.68 -11.92 -28.05
N GLY A 187 -5.37 -12.09 -28.24
CA GLY A 187 -4.45 -10.97 -28.45
C GLY A 187 -4.46 -10.44 -29.90
N LEU A 188 -3.89 -9.24 -30.09
CA LEU A 188 -3.91 -8.53 -31.36
C LEU A 188 -3.41 -9.37 -32.56
N SER A 189 -2.27 -10.05 -32.42
CA SER A 189 -1.70 -10.90 -33.48
C SER A 189 -2.70 -11.95 -33.96
N ARG A 190 -3.36 -12.64 -33.01
CA ARG A 190 -4.36 -13.66 -33.32
C ARG A 190 -5.63 -13.06 -33.93
N ALA A 191 -6.07 -11.90 -33.43
CA ALA A 191 -7.20 -11.21 -34.01
C ALA A 191 -6.93 -10.79 -35.47
N GLN A 192 -5.71 -10.30 -35.76
CA GLN A 192 -5.28 -9.95 -37.12
C GLN A 192 -5.33 -11.16 -38.07
N GLU A 193 -4.83 -12.32 -37.64
CA GLU A 193 -4.94 -13.58 -38.40
C GLU A 193 -6.39 -13.95 -38.71
N LEU A 194 -7.27 -13.86 -37.70
CA LEU A 194 -8.67 -14.22 -37.83
C LEU A 194 -9.45 -13.30 -38.78
N VAL A 195 -9.14 -11.99 -38.78
CA VAL A 195 -9.82 -11.02 -39.66
C VAL A 195 -9.21 -10.93 -41.06
N ALA A 196 -7.98 -11.38 -41.28
CA ALA A 196 -7.27 -11.25 -42.56
C ALA A 196 -8.07 -11.84 -43.74
N ALA A 197 -8.78 -12.94 -43.51
CA ALA A 197 -9.61 -13.60 -44.52
C ALA A 197 -10.87 -12.80 -44.93
N SER A 198 -11.26 -11.77 -44.19
CA SER A 198 -12.42 -10.93 -44.48
C SER A 198 -12.10 -9.67 -45.29
N GLY A 199 -10.82 -9.37 -45.52
CA GLY A 199 -10.40 -8.16 -46.24
C GLY A 199 -10.88 -6.89 -45.54
N ASP A 200 -11.30 -5.88 -46.31
CA ASP A 200 -11.75 -4.59 -45.79
C ASP A 200 -13.13 -4.63 -45.10
N ARG A 201 -13.84 -5.78 -45.16
CA ARG A 201 -15.17 -5.94 -44.54
C ARG A 201 -15.12 -5.93 -43.02
N LEU A 202 -13.96 -6.22 -42.42
CA LEU A 202 -13.75 -6.21 -40.97
C LEU A 202 -12.53 -5.37 -40.60
N ASN A 203 -12.66 -4.58 -39.54
CA ASN A 203 -11.59 -3.76 -38.99
C ASN A 203 -11.42 -4.06 -37.50
N ILE A 204 -10.17 -4.05 -37.02
CA ILE A 204 -9.89 -4.01 -35.59
C ILE A 204 -10.37 -2.64 -35.07
N ALA A 205 -11.43 -2.67 -34.27
CA ALA A 205 -12.09 -1.48 -33.75
C ALA A 205 -11.45 -0.97 -32.46
N ALA A 206 -11.07 -1.88 -31.56
CA ALA A 206 -10.45 -1.53 -30.30
C ALA A 206 -9.49 -2.62 -29.83
N ILE A 207 -8.39 -2.18 -29.23
CA ILE A 207 -7.40 -3.00 -28.55
C ILE A 207 -7.53 -2.62 -27.07
N ASN A 208 -8.33 -3.39 -26.33
CA ASN A 208 -8.68 -3.06 -24.94
C ASN A 208 -7.66 -3.61 -23.94
N GLY A 209 -6.96 -4.68 -24.29
CA GLY A 209 -5.95 -5.31 -23.46
C GLY A 209 -5.35 -6.53 -24.15
N ASN A 210 -4.42 -7.20 -23.48
CA ASN A 210 -3.60 -8.27 -24.06
C ASN A 210 -4.42 -9.46 -24.62
N SER A 211 -5.63 -9.70 -24.11
CA SER A 211 -6.53 -10.74 -24.61
C SER A 211 -7.95 -10.23 -24.92
N SER A 212 -8.13 -8.92 -25.15
CA SER A 212 -9.44 -8.30 -25.36
C SER A 212 -9.44 -7.38 -26.57
N ILE A 213 -9.91 -7.90 -27.71
CA ILE A 213 -9.99 -7.17 -28.98
C ILE A 213 -11.45 -6.99 -29.39
N VAL A 214 -11.77 -5.86 -30.00
CA VAL A 214 -13.08 -5.62 -30.64
C VAL A 214 -12.88 -5.49 -32.13
N VAL A 215 -13.73 -6.17 -32.89
CA VAL A 215 -13.80 -6.11 -34.36
C VAL A 215 -15.12 -5.46 -34.75
N SER A 216 -15.09 -4.64 -35.80
CA SER A 216 -16.26 -3.98 -36.37
C SER A 216 -16.31 -4.19 -37.88
N GLY A 217 -17.50 -4.15 -38.47
CA GLY A 217 -17.66 -4.25 -39.92
C GLY A 217 -18.98 -4.88 -40.34
N ASP A 218 -18.96 -5.54 -41.49
CA ASP A 218 -20.15 -6.11 -42.12
C ASP A 218 -20.76 -7.22 -41.27
N MET A 219 -22.09 -7.31 -41.28
CA MET A 219 -22.87 -8.24 -40.46
C MET A 219 -22.58 -9.71 -40.76
N ASP A 220 -22.54 -10.06 -42.04
CA ASP A 220 -22.25 -11.40 -42.55
C ASP A 220 -20.81 -11.81 -42.20
N ALA A 221 -19.84 -10.93 -42.45
CA ALA A 221 -18.44 -11.17 -42.12
C ALA A 221 -18.20 -11.35 -40.62
N LEU A 222 -18.91 -10.59 -39.76
CA LEU A 222 -18.86 -10.78 -38.31
C LEU A 222 -19.43 -12.14 -37.88
N ASN A 223 -20.54 -12.56 -38.49
CA ASN A 223 -21.13 -13.87 -38.17
C ASN A 223 -20.20 -15.01 -38.59
N GLU A 224 -19.56 -14.92 -39.76
CA GLU A 224 -18.54 -15.87 -40.19
C GLU A 224 -17.33 -15.86 -39.24
N LEU A 225 -16.87 -14.69 -38.79
CA LEU A 225 -15.76 -14.57 -37.84
C LEU A 225 -16.11 -15.23 -36.49
N ILE A 226 -17.32 -15.02 -35.96
CA ILE A 226 -17.77 -15.64 -34.71
C ILE A 226 -17.79 -17.17 -34.84
N GLN A 227 -18.26 -17.69 -35.98
CA GLN A 227 -18.25 -19.14 -36.24
C GLN A 227 -16.82 -19.70 -36.31
N ARG A 228 -15.90 -18.99 -36.98
CA ARG A 228 -14.48 -19.37 -37.02
C ARG A 228 -13.85 -19.34 -35.63
N CYS A 229 -14.11 -18.30 -34.84
CA CYS A 229 -13.65 -18.22 -33.46
C CYS A 229 -14.15 -19.41 -32.64
N ALA A 230 -15.43 -19.80 -32.79
CA ALA A 230 -15.98 -20.97 -32.10
C ALA A 230 -15.28 -22.28 -32.51
N ALA A 231 -14.98 -22.45 -33.80
CA ALA A 231 -14.22 -23.61 -34.29
C ALA A 231 -12.79 -23.66 -33.73
N ASP A 232 -12.17 -22.49 -33.56
CA ASP A 232 -10.82 -22.33 -33.01
C ASP A 232 -10.79 -22.24 -31.47
N GLN A 233 -11.94 -22.48 -30.80
CA GLN A 233 -12.10 -22.38 -29.35
C GLN A 233 -11.76 -21.00 -28.76
N VAL A 234 -11.84 -19.94 -29.58
CA VAL A 234 -11.71 -18.55 -29.17
C VAL A 234 -13.10 -17.99 -28.82
N ARG A 235 -13.25 -17.45 -27.61
CA ARG A 235 -14.53 -16.85 -27.19
C ARG A 235 -14.77 -15.56 -27.99
N ALA A 236 -15.89 -15.49 -28.69
CA ALA A 236 -16.35 -14.28 -29.37
C ALA A 236 -17.79 -13.97 -28.99
N ARG A 237 -18.10 -12.70 -28.69
CA ARG A 237 -19.43 -12.23 -28.32
C ARG A 237 -19.79 -10.98 -29.10
N ARG A 238 -21.00 -10.96 -29.64
CA ARG A 238 -21.56 -9.78 -30.30
C ARG A 238 -21.82 -8.66 -29.28
N ILE A 239 -21.45 -7.44 -29.65
CA ILE A 239 -21.74 -6.22 -28.87
C ILE A 239 -23.09 -5.71 -29.33
N ASP A 240 -23.90 -5.24 -28.38
CA ASP A 240 -25.25 -4.74 -28.64
C ASP A 240 -25.21 -3.32 -29.23
N VAL A 241 -24.77 -3.27 -30.50
CA VAL A 241 -24.73 -2.11 -31.37
C VAL A 241 -25.04 -2.55 -32.79
N ASP A 242 -25.81 -1.73 -33.50
CA ASP A 242 -26.26 -2.00 -34.87
C ASP A 242 -25.49 -1.20 -35.93
N TYR A 243 -24.32 -0.66 -35.56
CA TYR A 243 -23.42 0.07 -36.45
C TYR A 243 -21.97 -0.34 -36.22
N ALA A 244 -21.12 -0.12 -37.22
CA ALA A 244 -19.70 -0.45 -37.18
C ALA A 244 -18.83 0.82 -37.01
N SER A 245 -18.69 1.32 -35.78
CA SER A 245 -17.69 2.37 -35.48
C SER A 245 -16.27 1.83 -35.56
N HIS A 246 -15.29 2.71 -35.75
CA HIS A 246 -13.87 2.37 -35.89
C HIS A 246 -13.60 1.50 -37.14
N SER A 247 -14.37 1.73 -38.19
CA SER A 247 -14.36 0.97 -39.45
C SER A 247 -14.52 1.86 -40.67
N GLY A 248 -14.31 1.29 -41.87
CA GLY A 248 -14.57 1.96 -43.15
C GLY A 248 -15.97 2.59 -43.27
N HIS A 249 -16.99 2.03 -42.62
CA HIS A 249 -18.37 2.54 -42.65
C HIS A 249 -18.48 4.02 -42.25
N VAL A 250 -17.60 4.48 -41.37
CA VAL A 250 -17.58 5.84 -40.83
C VAL A 250 -17.20 6.89 -41.90
N GLU A 251 -16.57 6.48 -42.99
CA GLU A 251 -16.21 7.38 -44.09
C GLU A 251 -17.44 8.04 -44.73
N THR A 252 -18.59 7.36 -44.70
CA THR A 252 -19.89 7.86 -45.19
C THR A 252 -20.32 9.17 -44.52
N ILE A 253 -20.01 9.33 -43.23
CA ILE A 253 -20.41 10.51 -42.44
C ILE A 253 -19.27 11.55 -42.32
N ARG A 254 -18.11 11.32 -42.96
CA ARG A 254 -16.91 12.15 -42.80
C ARG A 254 -17.16 13.63 -43.08
N ALA A 255 -17.65 13.94 -44.28
CA ALA A 255 -17.79 15.32 -44.74
C ALA A 255 -18.73 16.12 -43.84
N GLU A 256 -19.85 15.49 -43.47
CA GLU A 256 -20.87 16.11 -42.62
C GLU A 256 -20.38 16.29 -41.18
N LEU A 257 -19.66 15.30 -40.62
CA LEU A 257 -19.07 15.42 -39.28
C LEU A 257 -18.06 16.58 -39.21
N LEU A 258 -17.16 16.68 -40.20
CA LEU A 258 -16.19 17.77 -40.27
C LEU A 258 -16.88 19.14 -40.33
N ARG A 259 -17.94 19.25 -41.13
CA ARG A 259 -18.73 20.48 -41.26
C ARG A 259 -19.44 20.86 -39.96
N LEU A 260 -20.09 19.90 -39.31
CA LEU A 260 -20.85 20.13 -38.07
C LEU A 260 -19.95 20.53 -36.90
N LEU A 261 -18.73 20.03 -36.85
CA LEU A 261 -17.77 20.28 -35.77
C LEU A 261 -16.76 21.39 -36.08
N ALA A 262 -16.82 22.02 -37.26
CA ALA A 262 -15.85 23.03 -37.69
C ALA A 262 -15.70 24.25 -36.76
N SER A 263 -16.71 24.56 -35.94
CA SER A 263 -16.72 25.73 -35.06
C SER A 263 -16.35 25.43 -33.60
N ILE A 264 -16.01 24.19 -33.25
CA ILE A 264 -15.51 23.91 -31.90
C ILE A 264 -14.16 24.59 -31.70
N THR A 265 -13.85 24.98 -30.46
CA THR A 265 -12.59 25.67 -30.14
C THR A 265 -11.79 24.90 -29.08
N PRO A 266 -11.03 23.87 -29.48
CA PRO A 266 -10.19 23.11 -28.56
C PRO A 266 -9.06 23.98 -28.00
N ARG A 267 -8.64 23.69 -26.77
CA ARG A 267 -7.57 24.41 -26.09
C ARG A 267 -6.60 23.44 -25.44
N SER A 268 -5.35 23.84 -25.30
CA SER A 268 -4.36 23.11 -24.51
C SER A 268 -4.79 23.08 -23.04
N SER A 269 -4.82 21.89 -22.46
CA SER A 269 -5.14 21.63 -21.05
C SER A 269 -3.86 21.53 -20.22
N SER A 270 -3.96 21.90 -18.95
CA SER A 270 -2.93 21.58 -17.95
C SER A 270 -3.01 20.12 -17.48
N LEU A 271 -4.13 19.43 -17.71
CA LEU A 271 -4.25 18.01 -17.46
C LEU A 271 -3.70 17.22 -18.64
N ALA A 272 -2.91 16.21 -18.36
CA ALA A 272 -2.40 15.33 -19.40
C ALA A 272 -3.56 14.59 -20.08
N PHE A 273 -3.55 14.57 -21.41
CA PHE A 273 -4.55 13.86 -22.20
C PHE A 273 -3.84 12.76 -22.98
N ILE A 274 -4.18 11.52 -22.68
CA ILE A 274 -3.64 10.36 -23.38
C ILE A 274 -4.72 9.91 -24.38
N SER A 275 -4.44 10.17 -25.65
CA SER A 275 -5.36 9.91 -26.75
C SER A 275 -5.40 8.42 -27.04
N THR A 276 -6.59 7.82 -27.09
CA THR A 276 -6.75 6.43 -27.51
C THR A 276 -6.80 6.28 -29.03
N VAL A 277 -6.77 7.38 -29.79
CA VAL A 277 -6.54 7.30 -31.24
C VAL A 277 -5.08 6.89 -31.54
N THR A 278 -4.15 7.37 -30.73
CA THR A 278 -2.70 7.17 -30.91
C THR A 278 -2.07 6.26 -29.86
N GLY A 279 -2.69 6.14 -28.68
CA GLY A 279 -2.11 5.49 -27.50
C GLY A 279 -1.14 6.37 -26.72
N GLU A 280 -1.00 7.64 -27.09
CA GLU A 280 0.08 8.53 -26.64
C GLU A 280 -0.46 9.85 -26.04
N LEU A 281 0.39 10.54 -25.28
CA LEU A 281 0.12 11.91 -24.84
C LEU A 281 -0.06 12.84 -26.05
N MET A 282 -1.06 13.74 -25.99
CA MET A 282 -1.25 14.77 -27.01
C MET A 282 -1.54 16.15 -26.42
N ASP A 283 -1.19 17.20 -27.18
CA ASP A 283 -1.70 18.54 -26.91
C ASP A 283 -3.18 18.61 -27.32
N THR A 284 -4.03 18.97 -26.37
CA THR A 284 -5.47 19.02 -26.55
C THR A 284 -5.97 20.17 -27.42
N ALA A 285 -5.11 21.12 -27.80
CA ALA A 285 -5.41 22.05 -28.90
C ALA A 285 -5.67 21.33 -30.23
N GLY A 286 -5.15 20.10 -30.39
CA GLY A 286 -5.38 19.24 -31.55
C GLY A 286 -6.73 18.51 -31.57
N LEU A 287 -7.60 18.65 -30.57
CA LEU A 287 -8.92 17.97 -30.50
C LEU A 287 -9.98 18.63 -31.41
N ASP A 288 -9.60 18.95 -32.65
CA ASP A 288 -10.44 19.61 -33.64
C ASP A 288 -11.41 18.65 -34.36
N ALA A 289 -12.17 19.18 -35.32
CA ALA A 289 -13.11 18.37 -36.10
C ALA A 289 -12.45 17.17 -36.80
N ALA A 290 -11.20 17.32 -37.27
CA ALA A 290 -10.47 16.25 -37.93
C ALA A 290 -10.05 15.16 -36.93
N TYR A 291 -9.69 15.54 -35.71
CA TYR A 291 -9.47 14.59 -34.63
C TYR A 291 -10.74 13.80 -34.30
N TRP A 292 -11.89 14.46 -34.14
CA TRP A 292 -13.13 13.74 -33.80
C TRP A 292 -13.58 12.78 -34.89
N TYR A 293 -13.32 13.10 -36.17
CA TYR A 293 -13.47 12.14 -37.26
C TYR A 293 -12.51 10.95 -37.13
N LYS A 294 -11.22 11.20 -36.88
CA LYS A 294 -10.23 10.15 -36.65
C LYS A 294 -10.63 9.25 -35.48
N SER A 295 -11.08 9.83 -34.37
CA SER A 295 -11.49 9.11 -33.15
C SER A 295 -12.64 8.13 -33.41
N ILE A 296 -13.63 8.48 -34.25
CA ILE A 296 -14.69 7.53 -34.62
C ILE A 296 -14.28 6.54 -35.72
N ARG A 297 -13.27 6.86 -36.55
CA ARG A 297 -12.88 6.06 -37.71
C ARG A 297 -11.76 5.05 -37.42
N GLN A 298 -10.79 5.41 -36.59
CA GLN A 298 -9.57 4.65 -36.34
C GLN A 298 -9.74 3.71 -35.14
N THR A 299 -8.86 2.70 -35.06
CA THR A 299 -8.80 1.76 -33.94
C THR A 299 -8.53 2.48 -32.62
N VAL A 300 -9.24 2.09 -31.56
CA VAL A 300 -9.01 2.54 -30.19
C VAL A 300 -7.82 1.78 -29.59
N GLN A 301 -6.71 2.48 -29.36
CA GLN A 301 -5.46 2.03 -28.74
C GLN A 301 -5.51 2.12 -27.20
N PHE A 302 -6.51 1.48 -26.57
CA PHE A 302 -6.72 1.63 -25.12
C PHE A 302 -5.64 0.93 -24.30
N GLU A 303 -5.22 -0.28 -24.68
CA GLU A 303 -4.09 -1.00 -24.05
C GLU A 303 -2.83 -0.12 -24.03
N GLN A 304 -2.47 0.46 -25.19
CA GLN A 304 -1.32 1.35 -25.30
C GLN A 304 -1.48 2.61 -24.44
N ALA A 305 -2.67 3.21 -24.40
CA ALA A 305 -2.93 4.38 -23.55
C ALA A 305 -2.76 4.07 -22.04
N VAL A 306 -3.14 2.87 -21.60
CA VAL A 306 -2.93 2.40 -20.21
C VAL A 306 -1.45 2.19 -19.94
N HIS A 307 -0.69 1.60 -20.86
CA HIS A 307 0.77 1.49 -20.74
C HIS A 307 1.44 2.86 -20.65
N THR A 308 1.14 3.76 -21.60
CA THR A 308 1.64 5.13 -21.60
C THR A 308 1.33 5.83 -20.27
N ALA A 309 0.15 5.62 -19.69
CA ALA A 309 -0.18 6.19 -18.39
C ALA A 309 0.72 5.60 -17.28
N PHE A 310 0.82 4.28 -17.21
CA PHE A 310 1.62 3.62 -16.18
C PHE A 310 3.11 4.05 -16.25
N ASP A 311 3.68 4.08 -17.45
CA ASP A 311 5.08 4.47 -17.68
C ASP A 311 5.37 5.92 -17.29
N HIS A 312 4.36 6.79 -17.29
CA HIS A 312 4.46 8.19 -16.86
C HIS A 312 4.12 8.40 -15.36
N GLY A 313 4.00 7.31 -14.60
CA GLY A 313 3.77 7.31 -13.16
C GLY A 313 2.31 7.53 -12.74
N TYR A 314 1.35 7.34 -13.65
CA TYR A 314 -0.07 7.29 -13.29
C TYR A 314 -0.39 5.89 -12.75
N GLN A 315 -0.66 5.81 -11.46
CA GLN A 315 -0.86 4.54 -10.74
C GLN A 315 -2.27 4.40 -10.17
N VAL A 316 -3.06 5.47 -10.18
CA VAL A 316 -4.45 5.43 -9.69
C VAL A 316 -5.39 5.66 -10.86
N PHE A 317 -6.12 4.62 -11.27
CA PHE A 317 -7.08 4.67 -12.37
C PHE A 317 -8.49 4.73 -11.79
N VAL A 318 -9.19 5.86 -11.96
CA VAL A 318 -10.58 6.02 -11.53
C VAL A 318 -11.48 5.92 -12.76
N GLU A 319 -12.25 4.84 -12.88
CA GLU A 319 -13.24 4.71 -13.96
C GLU A 319 -14.49 5.51 -13.60
N SER A 320 -14.64 6.68 -14.21
CA SER A 320 -15.75 7.61 -13.98
C SER A 320 -16.96 7.23 -14.84
N SER A 321 -17.70 6.20 -14.42
CA SER A 321 -18.79 5.61 -15.20
C SER A 321 -19.98 5.14 -14.35
N PRO A 322 -21.18 4.99 -14.97
CA PRO A 322 -22.34 4.40 -14.29
C PRO A 322 -22.20 2.91 -14.00
N HIS A 323 -21.23 2.23 -14.63
CA HIS A 323 -20.91 0.82 -14.40
C HIS A 323 -19.51 0.52 -14.96
N PRO A 324 -18.63 -0.19 -14.21
CA PRO A 324 -17.30 -0.53 -14.67
C PRO A 324 -17.33 -1.45 -15.89
N VAL A 325 -16.66 -1.02 -16.96
CA VAL A 325 -16.45 -1.86 -18.15
C VAL A 325 -14.98 -1.89 -18.60
N LEU A 326 -14.13 -1.03 -18.03
CA LEU A 326 -12.71 -0.95 -18.36
C LEU A 326 -11.80 -1.44 -17.23
N VAL A 327 -12.28 -1.54 -15.99
CA VAL A 327 -11.49 -2.02 -14.83
C VAL A 327 -10.71 -3.30 -15.15
N ALA A 328 -11.39 -4.34 -15.63
CA ALA A 328 -10.75 -5.63 -15.94
C ALA A 328 -9.68 -5.50 -17.05
N SER A 329 -9.92 -4.65 -18.05
CA SER A 329 -8.95 -4.40 -19.12
C SER A 329 -7.72 -3.64 -18.62
N ILE A 330 -7.89 -2.66 -17.73
CA ILE A 330 -6.77 -1.94 -17.10
C ILE A 330 -5.95 -2.90 -16.23
N GLU A 331 -6.60 -3.70 -15.38
CA GLU A 331 -5.94 -4.68 -14.52
C GLU A 331 -5.17 -5.73 -15.34
N GLU A 332 -5.78 -6.23 -16.43
CA GLU A 332 -5.14 -7.17 -17.34
C GLU A 332 -3.88 -6.58 -17.99
N THR A 333 -3.98 -5.37 -18.54
CA THR A 333 -2.86 -4.68 -19.18
C THR A 333 -1.69 -4.46 -18.22
N LEU A 334 -1.98 -4.19 -16.95
CA LEU A 334 -0.96 -3.93 -15.95
C LEU A 334 -0.40 -5.19 -15.27
N ALA A 335 -1.09 -6.33 -15.33
CA ALA A 335 -0.74 -7.53 -14.57
C ALA A 335 0.71 -8.01 -14.77
N ASN A 336 1.26 -7.84 -15.97
CA ASN A 336 2.61 -8.30 -16.34
C ASN A 336 3.69 -7.22 -16.27
N GLN A 337 3.37 -6.02 -15.80
CA GLN A 337 4.34 -4.92 -15.67
C GLN A 337 5.17 -5.07 -14.40
N GLU A 338 6.45 -4.69 -14.46
CA GLU A 338 7.25 -4.51 -13.24
C GLU A 338 6.55 -3.46 -12.36
N HIS A 339 6.42 -3.74 -11.06
CA HIS A 339 5.68 -2.89 -10.12
C HIS A 339 4.16 -2.81 -10.35
N SER A 340 3.56 -3.80 -11.02
CA SER A 340 2.10 -3.88 -11.21
C SER A 340 1.27 -3.83 -9.92
N ASN A 341 1.84 -4.30 -8.80
CA ASN A 341 1.26 -4.21 -7.45
C ASN A 341 1.05 -2.78 -6.93
N ASP A 342 1.56 -1.78 -7.64
CA ASP A 342 1.45 -0.36 -7.26
C ASP A 342 0.24 0.33 -7.92
N ALA A 343 -0.38 -0.31 -8.93
CA ALA A 343 -1.56 0.24 -9.57
C ALA A 343 -2.84 -0.03 -8.74
N THR A 344 -3.69 0.98 -8.63
CA THR A 344 -5.02 0.90 -8.01
C THR A 344 -6.07 1.27 -9.05
N VAL A 345 -7.02 0.38 -9.30
CA VAL A 345 -8.14 0.63 -10.22
C VAL A 345 -9.43 0.71 -9.42
N VAL A 346 -10.15 1.83 -9.54
CA VAL A 346 -11.33 2.16 -8.73
C VAL A 346 -12.53 2.42 -9.64
N PRO A 347 -13.61 1.62 -9.57
CA PRO A 347 -14.87 1.91 -10.26
C PRO A 347 -15.62 3.05 -9.56
N THR A 348 -16.50 3.77 -10.25
CA THR A 348 -17.35 4.79 -9.59
C THR A 348 -18.69 4.25 -9.12
N LEU A 349 -19.51 3.71 -10.02
CA LEU A 349 -20.83 3.13 -9.71
C LEU A 349 -20.94 1.69 -10.21
N GLY A 350 -21.98 0.97 -9.78
CA GLY A 350 -22.33 -0.35 -10.29
C GLY A 350 -23.66 -0.34 -11.05
N ARG A 351 -23.87 -1.34 -11.91
CA ARG A 351 -25.18 -1.61 -12.50
C ARG A 351 -26.12 -2.02 -11.38
N ASP A 352 -27.30 -1.38 -11.33
CA ASP A 352 -28.28 -1.56 -10.25
C ASP A 352 -27.74 -1.19 -8.85
N ASP A 353 -26.63 -0.45 -8.78
CA ASP A 353 -25.95 0.01 -7.57
C ASP A 353 -25.40 1.42 -7.80
N GLY A 354 -26.32 2.34 -8.14
CA GLY A 354 -26.02 3.70 -8.59
C GLY A 354 -26.15 4.79 -7.52
N ALA A 355 -26.32 4.40 -6.25
CA ALA A 355 -26.59 5.30 -5.15
C ALA A 355 -25.33 6.03 -4.64
N LEU A 356 -25.51 7.09 -3.86
CA LEU A 356 -24.39 7.82 -3.24
C LEU A 356 -23.56 6.93 -2.29
N GLN A 357 -24.18 5.94 -1.66
CA GLN A 357 -23.50 4.94 -0.83
C GLN A 357 -22.47 4.16 -1.63
N ARG A 358 -22.77 3.80 -2.89
CA ARG A 358 -21.81 3.10 -3.75
C ARG A 358 -20.62 3.99 -4.06
N PHE A 359 -20.86 5.26 -4.38
CA PHE A 359 -19.78 6.24 -4.56
C PHE A 359 -18.88 6.32 -3.31
N TRP A 360 -19.45 6.29 -2.10
CA TRP A 360 -18.65 6.30 -0.88
C TRP A 360 -17.82 5.02 -0.67
N LEU A 361 -18.32 3.87 -1.09
CA LEU A 361 -17.52 2.64 -1.09
C LEU A 361 -16.34 2.76 -2.06
N SER A 362 -16.57 3.31 -3.25
CA SER A 362 -15.50 3.58 -4.22
C SER A 362 -14.48 4.59 -3.72
N ALA A 363 -14.92 5.70 -3.12
CA ALA A 363 -14.02 6.65 -2.45
C ALA A 363 -13.27 5.99 -1.28
N GLY A 364 -13.94 5.08 -0.57
CA GLY A 364 -13.33 4.22 0.44
C GLY A 364 -12.22 3.35 -0.13
N GLN A 365 -12.43 2.72 -1.29
CA GLN A 365 -11.42 1.92 -2.00
C GLN A 365 -10.19 2.74 -2.35
N ALA A 366 -10.37 3.94 -2.91
CA ALA A 366 -9.28 4.87 -3.16
C ALA A 366 -8.54 5.23 -1.86
N HIS A 367 -9.30 5.56 -0.80
CA HIS A 367 -8.74 5.96 0.49
C HIS A 367 -7.93 4.86 1.16
N VAL A 368 -8.41 3.61 1.18
CA VAL A 368 -7.67 2.50 1.79
C VAL A 368 -6.43 2.11 0.99
N ALA A 369 -6.40 2.40 -0.31
CA ALA A 369 -5.22 2.19 -1.16
C ALA A 369 -4.13 3.26 -0.95
N GLY A 370 -4.49 4.44 -0.43
CA GLY A 370 -3.55 5.52 -0.12
C GLY A 370 -3.89 6.86 -0.75
N VAL A 371 -4.88 6.90 -1.65
CA VAL A 371 -5.37 8.12 -2.29
C VAL A 371 -5.90 9.09 -1.24
N GLN A 372 -5.57 10.36 -1.38
CA GLN A 372 -6.11 11.40 -0.52
C GLN A 372 -7.55 11.68 -0.92
N VAL A 373 -8.46 11.48 0.04
CA VAL A 373 -9.88 11.82 -0.07
C VAL A 373 -10.17 12.88 0.96
N ASP A 374 -10.73 14.00 0.53
CA ASP A 374 -11.15 15.09 1.41
C ASP A 374 -12.49 14.77 2.06
N TRP A 375 -12.43 13.87 3.04
CA TRP A 375 -13.59 13.51 3.85
C TRP A 375 -14.17 14.69 4.63
N ALA A 376 -13.37 15.72 4.90
CA ALA A 376 -13.84 16.90 5.60
C ALA A 376 -14.76 17.74 4.71
N ALA A 377 -14.38 17.98 3.45
CA ALA A 377 -15.22 18.63 2.45
C ALA A 377 -16.52 17.87 2.22
N VAL A 378 -16.44 16.55 2.07
CA VAL A 378 -17.62 15.68 1.83
C VAL A 378 -18.64 15.72 2.95
N ILE A 379 -18.18 15.64 4.21
CA ILE A 379 -19.08 15.55 5.36
C ILE A 379 -19.69 16.93 5.69
N GLY A 380 -19.07 18.03 5.25
CA GLY A 380 -19.61 19.39 5.43
C GLY A 380 -19.60 19.89 6.88
N GLY A 381 -18.94 19.16 7.79
CA GLY A 381 -18.82 19.50 9.21
C GLY A 381 -19.59 18.58 10.16
N GLY A 382 -19.44 18.82 11.45
CA GLY A 382 -20.17 18.07 12.48
C GLY A 382 -19.66 18.38 13.88
N ARG A 383 -20.37 17.91 14.90
CA ARG A 383 -19.92 18.05 16.28
C ARG A 383 -18.74 17.11 16.52
N GLN A 384 -17.65 17.66 17.05
CA GLN A 384 -16.57 16.82 17.55
C GLN A 384 -17.01 16.11 18.84
N VAL A 385 -16.90 14.79 18.86
CA VAL A 385 -17.13 13.92 20.01
C VAL A 385 -15.83 13.26 20.46
N ALA A 386 -15.74 12.93 21.75
CA ALA A 386 -14.66 12.13 22.29
C ALA A 386 -14.66 10.73 21.66
N LEU A 387 -13.48 10.22 21.32
CA LEU A 387 -13.30 8.92 20.70
C LEU A 387 -12.38 8.04 21.59
N PRO A 388 -12.51 6.69 21.56
CA PRO A 388 -11.66 5.78 22.35
C PRO A 388 -10.15 5.94 22.05
N THR A 389 -9.24 5.69 22.98
CA THR A 389 -7.80 5.74 22.67
C THR A 389 -7.38 4.67 21.65
N TYR A 390 -6.21 4.82 21.02
CA TYR A 390 -5.68 3.80 20.11
C TYR A 390 -5.51 2.45 20.81
N GLY A 391 -6.03 1.38 20.21
CA GLY A 391 -5.97 0.02 20.74
C GLY A 391 -4.59 -0.61 20.50
N PHE A 392 -3.61 -0.34 21.35
CA PHE A 392 -2.29 -0.95 21.25
C PHE A 392 -2.34 -2.48 21.45
N VAL A 393 -1.70 -3.24 20.55
CA VAL A 393 -1.38 -4.65 20.78
C VAL A 393 -0.25 -4.71 21.81
N ARG A 394 -0.61 -4.90 23.08
CA ARG A 394 0.34 -4.85 24.19
C ARG A 394 1.21 -6.11 24.19
N ARG A 395 2.50 -5.94 23.90
CA ARG A 395 3.55 -6.95 24.10
C ARG A 395 4.57 -6.42 25.10
N ARG A 396 5.08 -7.30 25.97
CA ARG A 396 6.07 -6.94 26.99
C ARG A 396 7.45 -6.89 26.32
N PHE A 397 7.99 -5.69 26.14
CA PHE A 397 9.35 -5.45 25.59
C PHE A 397 10.33 -4.97 26.67
N TRP A 398 10.15 -5.45 27.91
CA TRP A 398 11.10 -5.14 28.98
C TRP A 398 12.34 -6.02 28.80
N LEU A 399 13.53 -5.42 28.86
CA LEU A 399 14.76 -6.17 29.07
C LEU A 399 14.56 -6.94 30.38
N SER A 400 14.57 -8.27 30.30
CA SER A 400 14.75 -9.07 31.50
C SER A 400 16.05 -8.57 32.12
N GLU A 401 16.00 -8.14 33.38
CA GLU A 401 17.21 -7.84 34.15
C GLU A 401 18.21 -8.96 33.87
N PHE A 402 19.45 -8.60 33.54
CA PHE A 402 20.49 -9.56 33.22
C PHE A 402 20.47 -10.68 34.25
N ASP A 403 19.96 -11.86 33.84
CA ASP A 403 20.28 -13.13 34.50
C ASP A 403 21.78 -13.32 34.28
N ALA A 404 22.57 -12.64 35.11
CA ALA A 404 23.95 -12.99 35.35
C ALA A 404 23.90 -14.41 35.91
N ALA A 405 24.03 -15.40 35.02
CA ALA A 405 24.04 -16.84 35.25
C ALA A 405 24.18 -17.25 36.73
N GLY A 406 23.04 -17.46 37.40
CA GLY A 406 22.97 -17.95 38.77
C GLY A 406 21.68 -17.52 39.43
N GLY A 407 20.67 -18.41 39.47
CA GLY A 407 19.42 -18.15 40.19
C GLY A 407 19.68 -17.72 41.64
N ASP A 408 18.75 -16.94 42.21
CA ASP A 408 18.85 -16.36 43.57
C ASP A 408 19.43 -17.37 44.59
N VAL A 409 20.74 -17.25 44.86
CA VAL A 409 21.49 -18.19 45.72
C VAL A 409 20.97 -18.18 47.16
N ARG A 410 20.17 -17.17 47.53
CA ARG A 410 19.45 -17.11 48.80
C ARG A 410 18.46 -18.26 48.95
N ARG A 411 17.89 -18.77 47.85
CA ARG A 411 17.02 -19.96 47.87
C ARG A 411 17.77 -21.25 48.22
N LEU A 412 19.10 -21.27 48.06
CA LEU A 412 19.98 -22.36 48.47
C LEU A 412 20.54 -22.14 49.89
N GLY A 413 20.07 -21.11 50.61
CA GLY A 413 20.58 -20.76 51.94
C GLY A 413 21.96 -20.10 51.93
N LEU A 414 22.42 -19.62 50.77
CA LEU A 414 23.73 -18.99 50.61
C LEU A 414 23.61 -17.46 50.53
N ALA A 415 24.65 -16.76 50.97
CA ALA A 415 24.76 -15.32 50.77
C ALA A 415 25.26 -15.04 49.34
N GLY A 416 24.70 -14.01 48.70
CA GLY A 416 25.22 -13.52 47.42
C GLY A 416 26.57 -12.85 47.61
N ALA A 417 27.50 -13.06 46.67
CA ALA A 417 28.82 -12.43 46.75
C ALA A 417 28.84 -10.99 46.23
N GLU A 418 27.74 -10.46 45.67
CA GLU A 418 27.60 -9.06 45.22
C GLU A 418 28.79 -8.60 44.34
N HIS A 419 29.22 -9.45 43.40
CA HIS A 419 30.42 -9.24 42.61
C HIS A 419 30.24 -9.80 41.18
N GLY A 420 30.81 -9.13 40.18
CA GLY A 420 30.61 -9.50 38.76
C GLY A 420 31.21 -10.86 38.34
N LEU A 421 32.11 -11.41 39.16
CA LEU A 421 32.79 -12.70 38.91
C LEU A 421 32.48 -13.78 39.96
N LEU A 422 31.86 -13.42 41.09
CA LEU A 422 31.58 -14.33 42.20
C LEU A 422 30.09 -14.32 42.49
N GLY A 423 29.49 -15.51 42.59
CA GLY A 423 28.04 -15.67 42.76
C GLY A 423 27.62 -15.86 44.22
N ALA A 424 28.39 -16.58 45.02
CA ALA A 424 27.99 -16.97 46.37
C ALA A 424 29.15 -17.00 47.38
N VAL A 425 28.80 -16.79 48.65
CA VAL A 425 29.67 -16.93 49.83
C VAL A 425 29.13 -18.05 50.71
N VAL A 426 30.01 -18.97 51.08
CA VAL A 426 29.73 -20.14 51.93
C VAL A 426 30.59 -20.03 53.18
N GLN A 427 29.96 -19.96 54.36
CA GLN A 427 30.66 -19.95 55.64
C GLN A 427 30.67 -21.36 56.24
N ARG A 428 31.86 -21.82 56.69
CA ARG A 428 32.02 -23.10 57.37
C ARG A 428 31.98 -22.91 58.88
N PRO A 429 30.91 -23.35 59.57
CA PRO A 429 30.77 -23.12 61.01
C PRO A 429 31.74 -23.95 61.87
N ASP A 430 32.25 -25.06 61.32
CA ASP A 430 33.18 -25.97 62.01
C ASP A 430 34.62 -25.48 62.01
N SER A 431 35.08 -24.85 60.92
CA SER A 431 36.45 -24.38 60.75
C SER A 431 36.61 -22.86 60.83
N GLY A 432 35.53 -22.07 60.68
CA GLY A 432 35.62 -20.61 60.58
C GLY A 432 36.17 -20.12 59.22
N GLU A 433 36.28 -21.03 58.25
CA GLU A 433 36.67 -20.74 56.87
C GLU A 433 35.50 -20.15 56.07
N VAL A 434 35.84 -19.34 55.07
CA VAL A 434 34.86 -18.76 54.15
C VAL A 434 35.27 -19.07 52.72
N VAL A 435 34.33 -19.59 51.94
CA VAL A 435 34.54 -19.94 50.53
C VAL A 435 33.70 -19.03 49.65
N LEU A 436 34.33 -18.34 48.71
CA LEU A 436 33.61 -17.61 47.66
C LEU A 436 33.70 -18.40 46.36
N THR A 437 32.61 -18.51 45.62
CA THR A 437 32.58 -19.26 44.36
C THR A 437 31.91 -18.49 43.23
N GLY A 438 32.38 -18.72 42.01
CA GLY A 438 31.87 -18.09 40.81
C GLY A 438 32.23 -18.84 39.54
N HIS A 439 31.84 -18.28 38.41
CA HIS A 439 32.12 -18.81 37.08
C HIS A 439 32.72 -17.74 36.19
N LEU A 440 33.79 -18.09 35.49
CA LEU A 440 34.42 -17.24 34.48
C LEU A 440 34.16 -17.84 33.10
N SER A 441 33.64 -17.03 32.19
CA SER A 441 33.51 -17.39 30.77
C SER A 441 33.52 -16.13 29.91
N THR A 442 34.02 -16.24 28.70
CA THR A 442 33.94 -15.14 27.72
C THR A 442 32.51 -14.84 27.27
N ALA A 443 31.56 -15.77 27.48
CA ALA A 443 30.15 -15.54 27.22
C ALA A 443 29.49 -14.65 28.28
N ALA A 444 29.78 -14.89 29.57
CA ALA A 444 29.22 -14.11 30.67
C ALA A 444 30.02 -12.82 30.92
N GLN A 445 31.33 -12.84 30.70
CA GLN A 445 32.23 -11.70 30.86
C GLN A 445 33.09 -11.51 29.60
N PRO A 446 32.55 -10.88 28.54
CA PRO A 446 33.23 -10.75 27.25
C PRO A 446 34.62 -10.10 27.32
N TRP A 447 34.81 -9.14 28.24
CA TRP A 447 36.08 -8.45 28.43
C TRP A 447 37.24 -9.38 28.82
N LEU A 448 36.97 -10.58 29.34
CA LEU A 448 38.02 -11.55 29.63
C LEU A 448 38.80 -11.92 28.37
N ALA A 449 38.14 -11.92 27.20
CA ALA A 449 38.77 -12.24 25.92
C ALA A 449 39.86 -11.23 25.51
N ASP A 450 39.81 -10.00 26.03
CA ASP A 450 40.78 -8.94 25.70
C ASP A 450 42.15 -9.17 26.36
N HIS A 451 42.22 -9.99 27.42
CA HIS A 451 43.46 -10.36 28.08
C HIS A 451 43.99 -11.72 27.55
N ALA A 452 44.35 -11.74 26.27
CA ALA A 452 44.93 -12.89 25.60
C ALA A 452 46.45 -12.75 25.43
N VAL A 453 47.22 -13.74 25.88
CA VAL A 453 48.67 -13.80 25.69
C VAL A 453 48.97 -14.93 24.70
N SER A 454 49.55 -14.58 23.55
CA SER A 454 49.82 -15.53 22.45
C SER A 454 48.59 -16.35 22.03
N GLY A 455 47.41 -15.72 22.03
CA GLY A 455 46.14 -16.34 21.63
C GLY A 455 45.46 -17.20 22.70
N VAL A 456 46.03 -17.32 23.90
CA VAL A 456 45.40 -18.01 25.04
C VAL A 456 44.81 -16.96 25.98
N VAL A 457 43.50 -17.06 26.27
CA VAL A 457 42.83 -16.18 27.22
C VAL A 457 43.23 -16.56 28.64
N LEU A 458 43.94 -15.65 29.30
CA LEU A 458 44.40 -15.83 30.68
C LEU A 458 43.65 -14.87 31.59
N PHE A 459 43.19 -15.37 32.74
CA PHE A 459 42.64 -14.48 33.75
C PHE A 459 43.71 -13.46 34.19
N PRO A 460 43.43 -12.15 34.14
CA PRO A 460 44.44 -11.14 34.41
C PRO A 460 44.98 -11.23 35.83
N GLY A 461 46.27 -10.90 36.02
CA GLY A 461 46.86 -10.76 37.36
C GLY A 461 46.08 -9.79 38.25
N ALA A 462 45.64 -8.66 37.69
CA ALA A 462 44.76 -7.70 38.37
C ALA A 462 43.39 -8.30 38.74
N GLY A 463 42.90 -9.28 37.98
CA GLY A 463 41.69 -10.03 38.31
C GLY A 463 41.87 -10.86 39.58
N PHE A 464 43.04 -11.48 39.79
CA PHE A 464 43.33 -12.18 41.05
C PHE A 464 43.36 -11.21 42.25
N VAL A 465 43.87 -9.98 42.05
CA VAL A 465 43.84 -8.94 43.10
C VAL A 465 42.39 -8.56 43.43
N GLU A 466 41.55 -8.31 42.43
CA GLU A 466 40.12 -8.01 42.62
C GLU A 466 39.40 -9.13 43.40
N LEU A 467 39.65 -10.38 43.01
CA LEU A 467 39.13 -11.55 43.69
C LEU A 467 39.59 -11.63 45.16
N ALA A 468 40.85 -11.29 45.44
CA ALA A 468 41.40 -11.26 46.80
C ALA A 468 40.77 -10.17 47.66
N VAL A 469 40.60 -8.96 47.12
CA VAL A 469 39.94 -7.84 47.80
C VAL A 469 38.52 -8.22 48.18
N ARG A 470 37.75 -8.77 47.22
CA ARG A 470 36.37 -9.16 47.51
C ARG A 470 36.27 -10.27 48.56
N ALA A 471 37.19 -11.24 48.53
CA ALA A 471 37.27 -12.27 49.56
C ALA A 471 37.60 -11.69 50.94
N GLY A 472 38.48 -10.69 50.99
CA GLY A 472 38.80 -9.92 52.18
C GLY A 472 37.58 -9.19 52.75
N ASP A 473 36.84 -8.47 51.91
CA ASP A 473 35.61 -7.77 52.33
C ASP A 473 34.59 -8.72 52.96
N ALA A 474 34.46 -9.94 52.42
CA ALA A 474 33.53 -10.95 52.92
C ALA A 474 33.86 -11.45 54.33
N VAL A 475 35.10 -11.25 54.80
CA VAL A 475 35.57 -11.66 56.14
C VAL A 475 36.02 -10.49 57.02
N GLY A 476 35.84 -9.24 56.55
CA GLY A 476 36.26 -8.03 57.26
C GLY A 476 37.77 -7.75 57.22
N CYS A 477 38.49 -8.29 56.24
CA CYS A 477 39.91 -8.02 55.99
C CYS A 477 40.07 -7.07 54.80
N GLY A 478 40.27 -5.77 55.04
CA GLY A 478 40.34 -4.74 54.00
C GLY A 478 41.72 -4.56 53.34
N VAL A 479 42.70 -5.43 53.63
CA VAL A 479 44.07 -5.33 53.11
C VAL A 479 44.52 -6.67 52.54
N VAL A 480 45.09 -6.66 51.33
CA VAL A 480 45.87 -7.78 50.79
C VAL A 480 47.33 -7.53 51.14
N GLU A 481 47.86 -8.24 52.14
CA GLU A 481 49.25 -8.08 52.60
C GLU A 481 50.24 -8.77 51.66
N GLU A 482 49.86 -9.94 51.16
CA GLU A 482 50.65 -10.73 50.22
C GLU A 482 49.73 -11.44 49.24
N LEU A 483 50.13 -11.53 47.97
CA LEU A 483 49.47 -12.35 46.97
C LEU A 483 50.52 -12.91 46.01
N THR A 484 50.69 -14.23 46.03
CA THR A 484 51.61 -14.97 45.18
C THR A 484 50.82 -15.77 44.15
N LEU A 485 51.11 -15.54 42.86
CA LEU A 485 50.48 -16.25 41.74
C LEU A 485 51.37 -17.42 41.32
N SER A 486 50.88 -18.64 41.53
CA SER A 486 51.62 -19.89 41.35
C SER A 486 51.38 -20.54 39.98
N ALA A 487 50.19 -20.35 39.40
CA ALA A 487 49.86 -20.89 38.08
C ALA A 487 48.83 -20.02 37.34
N PRO A 488 48.97 -19.83 36.02
CA PRO A 488 47.99 -19.09 35.24
C PRO A 488 46.63 -19.80 35.23
N LEU A 489 45.55 -19.02 35.28
CA LEU A 489 44.18 -19.52 35.10
C LEU A 489 43.77 -19.27 33.64
N VAL A 490 43.58 -20.35 32.88
CA VAL A 490 43.17 -20.30 31.48
C VAL A 490 41.64 -20.30 31.40
N VAL A 491 41.07 -19.32 30.71
CA VAL A 491 39.63 -19.27 30.42
C VAL A 491 39.41 -19.88 29.03
N PRO A 492 38.65 -20.97 28.90
CA PRO A 492 38.45 -21.60 27.61
C PRO A 492 37.59 -20.69 26.70
N PRO A 493 37.82 -20.70 25.38
CA PRO A 493 37.04 -19.91 24.43
C PRO A 493 35.56 -20.34 24.37
N LEU A 494 35.27 -21.59 24.74
CA LEU A 494 33.93 -22.14 24.88
C LEU A 494 33.80 -22.84 26.24
N GLY A 495 32.67 -22.61 26.91
CA GLY A 495 32.42 -23.14 28.25
C GLY A 495 32.82 -22.17 29.35
N ALA A 496 32.90 -22.68 30.58
CA ALA A 496 33.21 -21.89 31.76
C ALA A 496 34.18 -22.64 32.68
N VAL A 497 34.94 -21.89 33.46
CA VAL A 497 35.68 -22.42 34.61
C VAL A 497 34.98 -22.00 35.89
N GLN A 498 34.86 -22.95 36.82
CA GLN A 498 34.44 -22.66 38.18
C GLN A 498 35.65 -22.18 38.96
N VAL A 499 35.48 -21.11 39.73
CA VAL A 499 36.50 -20.61 40.66
C VAL A 499 36.03 -20.76 42.10
N GLN A 500 36.99 -21.03 42.99
CA GLN A 500 36.80 -21.04 44.44
C GLN A 500 37.95 -20.33 45.12
N LEU A 501 37.60 -19.42 46.02
CA LEU A 501 38.53 -18.73 46.90
C LEU A 501 38.25 -19.26 48.30
N VAL A 502 39.26 -19.80 48.96
CA VAL A 502 39.17 -20.34 50.31
C VAL A 502 39.92 -19.40 51.23
N VAL A 503 39.19 -18.78 52.14
CA VAL A 503 39.74 -17.91 53.19
C VAL A 503 39.79 -18.70 54.49
N GLY A 504 40.99 -18.81 55.06
CA GLY A 504 41.26 -19.51 56.31
C GLY A 504 40.60 -18.87 57.53
N ALA A 505 40.61 -19.60 58.64
CA ALA A 505 40.26 -19.08 59.96
C ALA A 505 41.18 -17.90 60.35
N PRO A 506 40.74 -16.96 61.19
CA PRO A 506 41.58 -15.86 61.62
C PRO A 506 42.69 -16.38 62.56
N ASP A 507 43.92 -15.92 62.35
CA ASP A 507 45.00 -16.13 63.30
C ASP A 507 44.83 -15.24 64.56
N THR A 508 45.78 -15.31 65.49
CA THR A 508 45.75 -14.52 66.73
C THR A 508 45.80 -13.00 66.51
N THR A 509 46.17 -12.55 65.31
CA THR A 509 46.22 -11.16 64.89
C THR A 509 45.03 -10.75 64.02
N GLY A 510 44.10 -11.68 63.75
CA GLY A 510 42.94 -11.48 62.89
C GLY A 510 43.24 -11.63 61.39
N ARG A 511 44.48 -11.96 61.01
CA ARG A 511 44.85 -12.19 59.61
C ARG A 511 44.34 -13.54 59.14
N ARG A 512 44.09 -13.65 57.84
CA ARG A 512 43.54 -14.86 57.22
C ARG A 512 44.33 -15.24 55.98
N THR A 513 44.64 -16.51 55.84
CA THR A 513 45.19 -17.04 54.59
C THR A 513 44.12 -17.06 53.51
N LEU A 514 44.53 -16.94 52.25
CA LEU A 514 43.68 -17.00 51.07
C LEU A 514 44.30 -17.97 50.08
N SER A 515 43.49 -18.87 49.52
CA SER A 515 43.89 -19.77 48.43
C SER A 515 42.87 -19.72 47.30
N MET A 516 43.33 -19.66 46.05
CA MET A 516 42.47 -19.56 44.87
C MET A 516 42.63 -20.77 43.97
N TYR A 517 41.49 -21.36 43.59
CA TYR A 517 41.41 -22.56 42.80
C TYR A 517 40.49 -22.37 41.61
N SER A 518 40.75 -23.09 40.52
CA SER A 518 39.80 -23.24 39.43
C SER A 518 39.71 -24.67 38.95
N ARG A 519 38.60 -25.00 38.29
CA ARG A 519 38.42 -26.23 37.52
C ARG A 519 37.46 -25.98 36.36
N PRO A 520 37.47 -26.80 35.30
CA PRO A 520 36.43 -26.77 34.27
C PRO A 520 35.05 -26.98 34.89
N ALA A 521 34.04 -26.19 34.51
CA ALA A 521 32.72 -26.21 35.15
C ALA A 521 31.97 -27.56 35.03
N GLN A 522 32.34 -28.39 34.04
CA GLN A 522 31.76 -29.72 33.82
C GLN A 522 32.53 -30.84 34.55
N SER A 523 33.66 -30.53 35.20
CA SER A 523 34.45 -31.50 35.96
C SER A 523 34.03 -31.52 37.44
N VAL A 524 33.91 -32.72 38.01
CA VAL A 524 33.60 -32.92 39.43
C VAL A 524 34.85 -33.08 40.31
N SER A 525 36.05 -33.19 39.73
CA SER A 525 37.33 -33.33 40.43
C SER A 525 38.45 -32.52 39.75
N GLY A 526 39.63 -32.43 40.38
CA GLY A 526 40.82 -31.83 39.77
C GLY A 526 40.89 -30.31 39.84
N TRP A 527 40.84 -29.74 41.05
CA TRP A 527 41.10 -28.31 41.25
C TRP A 527 42.57 -27.99 40.97
N THR A 528 42.80 -26.97 40.17
CA THR A 528 44.12 -26.36 39.98
C THR A 528 44.26 -25.19 40.96
N TRP A 529 45.38 -25.16 41.68
CA TRP A 529 45.73 -24.07 42.58
C TRP A 529 46.48 -22.97 41.81
N HIS A 530 46.00 -21.74 41.90
CA HIS A 530 46.49 -20.61 41.10
C HIS A 530 47.20 -19.55 41.92
N ALA A 531 46.73 -19.28 43.13
CA ALA A 531 47.28 -18.23 43.97
C ALA A 531 47.10 -18.54 45.45
N GLU A 532 48.01 -18.00 46.26
CA GLU A 532 47.85 -17.87 47.71
C GLU A 532 48.14 -16.46 48.16
N GLY A 533 47.60 -16.07 49.31
CA GLY A 533 47.82 -14.77 49.88
C GLY A 533 47.52 -14.69 51.37
N LEU A 534 47.81 -13.52 51.92
CA LEU A 534 47.54 -13.16 53.31
C LEU A 534 46.69 -11.90 53.35
N LEU A 535 45.57 -11.98 54.06
CA LEU A 535 44.59 -10.91 54.22
C LEU A 535 44.69 -10.31 55.62
N GLY A 536 44.79 -8.99 55.69
CA GLY A 536 44.99 -8.22 56.91
C GLY A 536 43.75 -7.46 57.38
N VAL A 537 43.66 -7.25 58.70
CA VAL A 537 42.61 -6.41 59.31
C VAL A 537 43.09 -4.96 59.28
N GLY A 538 42.56 -4.16 58.37
CA GLY A 538 42.95 -2.76 58.22
C GLY A 538 42.20 -2.08 57.09
N VAL A 539 42.35 -0.77 57.00
CA VAL A 539 41.89 0.04 55.87
C VAL A 539 43.13 0.71 55.28
N VAL A 540 43.42 0.44 54.01
CA VAL A 540 44.49 1.15 53.31
C VAL A 540 43.97 2.54 52.96
N ALA A 541 44.56 3.59 53.55
CA ALA A 541 44.34 4.94 53.07
C ALA A 541 44.99 5.06 51.68
N ALA A 542 44.22 5.49 50.68
CA ALA A 542 44.74 5.70 49.33
C ALA A 542 45.90 6.71 49.38
N ALA A 543 47.11 6.26 49.04
CA ALA A 543 48.30 7.11 49.03
C ALA A 543 48.26 8.17 47.90
N ALA A 544 47.37 7.99 46.92
CA ALA A 544 47.14 8.89 45.80
C ALA A 544 45.65 8.95 45.44
N ASP A 545 45.20 10.11 44.96
CA ASP A 545 43.87 10.30 44.39
C ASP A 545 43.82 9.70 42.96
N LEU A 546 43.17 8.54 42.83
CA LEU A 546 43.00 7.84 41.57
C LEU A 546 41.75 8.29 40.79
N SER A 547 41.03 9.33 41.24
CA SER A 547 39.88 9.89 40.52
C SER A 547 40.29 10.66 39.24
N ARG A 548 41.59 10.89 39.03
CA ARG A 548 42.15 11.48 37.80
C ARG A 548 43.25 10.58 37.22
N TRP A 549 43.08 10.14 35.97
CA TRP A 549 44.07 9.36 35.23
C TRP A 549 44.35 9.95 33.84
N PRO A 550 45.63 10.06 33.40
CA PRO A 550 46.83 9.77 34.17
C PRO A 550 47.01 10.77 35.33
N PRO A 551 47.77 10.41 36.38
CA PRO A 551 48.00 11.30 37.52
C PRO A 551 48.54 12.65 37.04
N ALA A 552 48.14 13.74 37.71
CA ALA A 552 48.55 15.08 37.32
C ALA A 552 50.09 15.19 37.27
N GLY A 553 50.63 15.54 36.10
CA GLY A 553 52.08 15.62 35.86
C GLY A 553 52.73 14.36 35.28
N ALA A 554 51.96 13.31 34.96
CA ALA A 554 52.48 12.16 34.26
C ALA A 554 52.88 12.52 32.82
N THR A 555 54.12 12.20 32.44
CA THR A 555 54.61 12.24 31.05
C THR A 555 54.73 10.81 30.51
N PRO A 556 54.51 10.58 29.21
CA PRO A 556 54.51 9.25 28.59
C PRO A 556 55.77 8.42 28.84
#